data_AF-A0A957IK69-F1
#
_entry.id   AF-A0A957IK69-F1
#
_cell.length_a   1.000
_cell.length_b   1.000
_cell.length_c   1.000
_cell.angle_alpha   90.00
_cell.angle_beta   90.00
_cell.angle_gamma   90.00
#
_symmetry.space_group_name_H-M   'P 1'
#
loop_
_entity.id
_entity.type
_entity.pdbx_description
1 polymer ?
#
loop_
_entity_poly.entity_id
_entity_poly.type
_entity_poly.pdbx_seq_one_letter_code
_entity_poly.pdbx_strand_id
1 'polypeptide(L)' 'MKHCPLCSTPLNRTLLEANLPAFSCSNCHGLWVSANEYLT' A
#
# COMPACT_ATOMS: atom_id res chain seq x y z
N MET A 1 -0.05 -11.47 5.64
CA MET A 1 -0.30 -10.82 4.32
C MET A 1 -1.35 -9.75 4.52
N LYS A 2 -1.14 -8.53 3.99
CA LYS A 2 -2.14 -7.45 4.05
C LYS A 2 -3.12 -7.64 2.87
N HIS A 3 -4.41 -7.51 3.12
CA HIS A 3 -5.45 -7.57 2.09
C HIS A 3 -6.08 -6.19 1.90
N CYS A 4 -6.50 -5.89 0.68
CA CYS A 4 -7.25 -4.68 0.38
C CYS A 4 -8.59 -4.69 1.13
N PRO A 5 -8.94 -3.63 1.87
CA PRO A 5 -10.21 -3.59 2.61
C PRO A 5 -11.44 -3.51 1.70
N LEU A 6 -11.28 -3.09 0.43
CA LEU A 6 -12.39 -2.93 -0.52
C LEU A 6 -12.71 -4.23 -1.28
N CYS A 7 -11.69 -4.95 -1.72
CA CYS A 7 -11.86 -6.11 -2.61
C CYS A 7 -11.19 -7.40 -2.11
N SER A 8 -10.63 -7.39 -0.90
CA SER A 8 -9.95 -8.53 -0.25
C SER A 8 -8.75 -9.10 -1.01
N THR A 9 -8.30 -8.47 -2.12
CA THR A 9 -7.13 -8.91 -2.87
C THR A 9 -5.85 -8.72 -2.04
N PRO A 10 -4.90 -9.68 -2.04
CA PRO A 10 -3.59 -9.50 -1.42
C PRO A 10 -2.88 -8.27 -1.98
N LEU A 11 -2.33 -7.44 -1.10
CA LEU A 11 -1.60 -6.25 -1.52
C LEU A 11 -0.14 -6.59 -1.87
N ASN A 12 0.38 -5.95 -2.91
CA ASN A 12 1.77 -6.06 -3.34
C ASN A 12 2.59 -4.91 -2.77
N ARG A 13 3.86 -5.15 -2.43
CA ARG A 13 4.78 -4.07 -2.04
C ARG A 13 5.10 -3.21 -3.25
N THR A 14 5.20 -1.91 -3.03
CA THR A 14 5.59 -0.95 -4.06
C THR A 14 6.34 0.23 -3.43
N LEU A 15 6.97 1.03 -4.27
CA LEU A 15 7.61 2.29 -3.89
C LEU A 15 6.90 3.41 -4.64
N LEU A 16 6.49 4.44 -3.91
CA LEU A 16 5.99 5.67 -4.49
C LEU A 16 7.16 6.65 -4.70
N GLU A 17 6.83 7.88 -5.07
CA GLU A 17 7.80 8.98 -5.17
C GLU A 17 8.62 9.13 -3.88
N ALA A 18 9.83 9.67 -4.01
CA ALA A 18 10.80 9.80 -2.91
C ALA A 18 11.15 8.46 -2.21
N ASN A 19 10.94 7.32 -2.87
CA ASN A 19 11.13 5.97 -2.33
C ASN A 19 10.24 5.67 -1.11
N LEU A 20 9.07 6.29 -1.02
CA LEU A 20 8.12 6.05 0.07
C LEU A 20 7.57 4.60 -0.01
N PRO A 21 7.79 3.77 1.02
CA PRO A 21 7.27 2.40 1.07
C PRO A 21 5.74 2.37 1.13
N ALA A 22 5.13 1.62 0.22
CA ALA A 22 3.69 1.48 0.17
C ALA A 22 3.26 0.06 -0.22
N PHE A 23 1.96 -0.17 -0.18
CA PHE A 23 1.33 -1.35 -0.75
C PHE A 23 0.29 -0.95 -1.80
N SER A 24 0.24 -1.68 -2.92
CA SER A 24 -0.73 -1.47 -4.00
C SER A 24 -1.66 -2.67 -4.18
N CYS A 25 -2.91 -2.38 -4.53
CA CYS A 25 -3.87 -3.39 -4.93
C CYS A 25 -3.89 -3.52 -6.46
N SER A 26 -3.71 -4.73 -7.00
CA SER A 26 -3.77 -4.98 -8.44
C SER A 26 -5.19 -5.00 -9.01
N ASN A 27 -6.22 -5.10 -8.15
CA ASN A 27 -7.62 -5.24 -8.58
C ASN A 27 -8.37 -3.90 -8.57
N CYS A 28 -8.28 -3.13 -7.48
CA CYS A 28 -8.97 -1.83 -7.36
C CYS A 28 -8.03 -0.62 -7.49
N HIS A 29 -6.74 -0.85 -7.72
CA HIS A 29 -5.71 0.19 -7.88
C HIS A 29 -5.50 1.11 -6.66
N GLY A 30 -6.00 0.71 -5.48
CA GLY A 30 -5.79 1.45 -4.23
C GLY A 30 -4.35 1.37 -3.72
N LEU A 31 -3.93 2.43 -3.01
CA LEU A 31 -2.63 2.55 -2.36
C LEU A 31 -2.78 2.59 -0.84
N TRP A 32 -1.86 1.94 -0.13
CA TRP A 32 -1.79 1.94 1.32
C TRP A 32 -0.40 2.38 1.76
N VAL A 33 -0.33 3.48 2.50
CA VAL A 33 0.89 3.99 3.13
C VAL A 33 0.77 3.82 4.64
N SER A 34 1.84 3.41 5.30
CA SER A 34 1.86 3.30 6.76
C SER A 34 1.97 4.68 7.39
N ALA A 35 1.18 4.97 8.43
CA ALA A 35 1.28 6.23 9.17
C ALA A 35 2.66 6.42 9.82
N ASN A 36 3.36 5.32 10.15
CA ASN A 36 4.70 5.36 10.73
C ASN A 36 5.75 5.99 9.79
N GLU A 37 5.51 6.02 8.48
CA GLU A 37 6.40 6.69 7.51
C GLU A 37 6.40 8.21 7.68
N TYR A 38 5.45 8.78 8.43
CA TYR A 38 5.30 10.22 8.66
C TYR A 38 5.60 10.65 10.11
N LEU A 39 6.10 9.75 10.96
CA LEU A 39 6.41 10.04 12.37
C LEU A 39 7.86 10.46 12.61
N THR A 40 8.63 10.67 11.54
CA THR A 40 10.04 11.11 11.56
C THR A 40 10.19 12.61 11.47
#